data_AF-A0A243SAC1-F1
#
_entry.id   AF-A0A243SAC1-F1
#
_cell.length_a   1.000
_cell.length_b   1.000
_cell.length_c   1.000
_cell.angle_alpha   90.00
_cell.angle_beta   90.00
_cell.angle_gamma   90.00
#
_symmetry.space_group_name_H-M   'P 1'
#
loop_
_entity.id
_entity.type
_entity.pdbx_description
1 polymer ?
#
loop_
_entity_poly.entity_id
_entity_poly.type
_entity_poly.pdbx_seq_one_letter_code
_entity_poly.pdbx_strand_id
1 'polypeptide(L)' 'MTSAPLPHAADKIPIVTASNGQPFMPCDAVLALLRAIADSCRTLADDPDCDLRTAGAAIDVEADALEARAIGHTTETP' A
#
# COMPACT_ATOMS: atom_id res chain seq x y z
N MET A 1 15.46 -29.75 -13.34
CA MET A 1 15.02 -28.94 -12.19
C MET A 1 13.91 -28.03 -12.70
N THR A 2 12.66 -28.22 -12.26
CA THR A 2 11.54 -27.39 -12.73
C THR A 2 11.56 -26.09 -11.94
N SER A 3 11.75 -24.97 -12.62
CA SER A 3 11.56 -23.65 -12.04
C SER A 3 10.05 -23.43 -11.95
N ALA A 4 9.44 -23.71 -10.79
CA ALA A 4 8.10 -23.21 -10.56
C ALA A 4 8.12 -21.67 -10.72
N PRO A 5 7.12 -21.06 -11.38
CA PRO A 5 7.05 -19.61 -11.48
C PRO A 5 7.11 -19.01 -10.08
N LEU A 6 7.97 -17.99 -9.89
CA LEU A 6 7.96 -17.23 -8.65
C LEU A 6 6.57 -16.58 -8.52
N PRO A 7 5.92 -16.65 -7.33
CA PRO A 7 4.64 -15.99 -7.13
C PRO A 7 4.75 -14.52 -7.49
N HIS A 8 3.76 -13.99 -8.20
CA HIS A 8 3.73 -12.57 -8.53
C HIS A 8 3.53 -11.78 -7.22
N ALA A 9 4.18 -10.62 -7.10
CA ALA A 9 3.99 -9.75 -5.93
C ALA A 9 2.50 -9.38 -5.74
N ALA A 10 1.75 -9.28 -6.85
CA ALA A 10 0.31 -9.06 -6.86
C ALA A 10 -0.47 -10.16 -6.12
N ASP A 11 0.02 -11.41 -6.11
CA ASP A 11 -0.64 -12.53 -5.43
C ASP A 11 -0.65 -12.37 -3.90
N LYS A 12 0.16 -11.46 -3.36
CA LYS A 12 0.26 -11.16 -1.93
C LYS A 12 -0.66 -10.02 -1.48
N ILE A 13 -1.31 -9.34 -2.42
CA ILE A 13 -2.20 -8.22 -2.13
C ILE A 13 -3.58 -8.78 -1.79
N PRO A 14 -4.09 -8.58 -0.56
CA PRO A 14 -5.38 -9.12 -0.18
C PRO A 14 -6.49 -8.34 -0.89
N ILE A 15 -7.29 -9.07 -1.66
CA ILE A 15 -8.52 -8.57 -2.27
C ILE A 15 -9.69 -9.30 -1.61
N VAL A 16 -10.62 -8.54 -1.05
CA VAL A 16 -11.80 -9.05 -0.35
C VAL A 16 -13.04 -8.74 -1.18
N THR A 17 -14.08 -9.56 -1.08
CA THR A 17 -15.36 -9.30 -1.75
C THR A 17 -16.29 -8.57 -0.80
N ALA A 18 -16.79 -7.40 -1.20
CA ALA A 18 -17.76 -6.63 -0.43
C ALA A 18 -19.16 -7.27 -0.47
N SER A 19 -20.07 -6.81 0.39
CA SER A 19 -21.46 -7.31 0.44
C SER A 19 -22.24 -7.09 -0.85
N ASN A 20 -21.83 -6.12 -1.68
CA ASN A 20 -22.38 -5.86 -3.02
C ASN A 20 -21.73 -6.75 -4.12
N GLY A 21 -20.89 -7.71 -3.73
CA GLY A 21 -20.20 -8.61 -4.64
C GLY A 21 -19.02 -7.99 -5.40
N GLN A 22 -18.67 -6.73 -5.13
CA GLN A 22 -17.53 -6.07 -5.78
C GLN A 22 -16.22 -6.35 -5.03
N PRO A 23 -15.09 -6.55 -5.73
CA PRO A 23 -13.80 -6.67 -5.09
C PRO A 23 -13.36 -5.32 -4.51
N PHE A 24 -12.75 -5.34 -3.33
CA PHE A 24 -12.13 -4.18 -2.70
C PHE A 24 -10.86 -4.57 -1.95
N MET A 25 -10.01 -3.58 -1.65
CA MET A 25 -8.87 -3.74 -0.77
C MET A 25 -9.19 -3.12 0.59
N PRO A 26 -9.03 -3.86 1.70
CA PRO A 26 -9.12 -3.31 3.05
C PRO A 26 -8.15 -2.13 3.26
N CYS A 27 -8.54 -1.12 4.05
CA CYS A 27 -7.71 0.08 4.24
C CYS A 27 -6.34 -0.24 4.86
N ASP A 28 -6.28 -1.16 5.82
CA ASP A 28 -5.03 -1.65 6.42
C ASP A 28 -4.09 -2.28 5.37
N ALA A 29 -4.64 -3.02 4.41
CA ALA A 29 -3.86 -3.55 3.30
C ALA A 29 -3.33 -2.47 2.35
N VAL A 30 -4.13 -1.44 2.06
CA VAL A 30 -3.67 -0.27 1.27
C VAL A 30 -2.55 0.46 2.01
N LEU A 31 -2.69 0.69 3.32
CA LEU A 31 -1.67 1.34 4.14
C LEU A 31 -0.37 0.53 4.18
N ALA A 32 -0.46 -0.80 4.35
CA ALA A 32 0.70 -1.67 4.30
C ALA A 32 1.43 -1.61 2.95
N LEU A 33 0.67 -1.54 1.84
CA LEU A 33 1.23 -1.39 0.50
C LEU A 33 1.94 -0.04 0.33
N LEU A 34 1.30 1.07 0.71
CA LEU A 34 1.90 2.40 0.61
C LEU A 34 3.20 2.50 1.43
N ARG A 35 3.20 1.98 2.66
CA ARG A 35 4.40 1.92 3.51
C ARG A 35 5.52 1.08 2.89
N ALA A 36 5.20 -0.06 2.29
CA ALA A 36 6.18 -0.88 1.58
C ALA A 36 6.77 -0.19 0.34
N ILE A 37 5.98 0.61 -0.38
CA ILE A 37 6.47 1.42 -1.50
C ILE A 37 7.40 2.52 -0.97
N ALA A 38 7.02 3.23 0.08
CA ALA A 38 7.87 4.25 0.70
C ALA A 38 9.20 3.68 1.20
N ASP A 39 9.19 2.50 1.82
CA ASP A 39 10.41 1.76 2.21
C ASP A 39 11.27 1.36 1.01
N SER A 40 10.64 0.96 -0.10
CA SER A 40 11.36 0.64 -1.34
C SER A 40 12.02 1.90 -1.93
N CYS A 41 11.31 3.04 -1.94
CA CYS A 41 11.86 4.33 -2.34
C CYS A 41 13.06 4.73 -1.48
N ARG A 42 12.97 4.56 -0.15
CA ARG A 42 14.09 4.79 0.78
C ARG A 42 15.28 3.87 0.52
N THR A 43 15.02 2.59 0.20
CA THR A 43 16.06 1.60 -0.08
C THR A 43 16.83 1.92 -1.36
N LEU A 44 16.16 2.53 -2.34
CA LEU A 44 16.72 2.89 -3.64
C LEU A 44 17.16 4.37 -3.72
N ALA A 45 17.06 5.10 -2.61
CA ALA A 45 17.23 6.55 -2.53
C ALA A 45 18.65 7.08 -2.80
N ASP A 46 19.63 6.20 -3.01
CA ASP A 46 20.99 6.57 -3.39
C ASP A 46 21.15 6.69 -4.92
N ASP A 47 20.07 6.48 -5.69
CA ASP A 47 20.02 6.77 -7.12
C ASP A 47 20.04 8.31 -7.36
N PRO A 48 21.07 8.86 -8.01
CA PRO A 48 21.22 10.31 -8.20
C PRO A 48 20.27 10.91 -9.25
N ASP A 49 19.66 10.09 -10.11
CA ASP A 49 18.80 10.55 -11.20
C ASP A 49 17.31 10.55 -10.81
N CYS A 50 16.98 10.02 -9.63
CA CYS A 50 15.61 9.93 -9.15
C CYS A 50 15.50 10.35 -7.68
N ASP A 51 14.75 11.41 -7.38
CA ASP A 51 14.48 11.84 -6.00
C ASP A 51 13.45 10.92 -5.32
N LEU A 52 13.88 9.70 -5.04
CA LEU A 52 13.09 8.70 -4.34
C LEU A 52 12.93 9.03 -2.84
N ARG A 53 13.76 9.92 -2.28
CA ARG A 53 13.60 10.39 -0.90
C ARG A 53 12.32 11.20 -0.76
N THR A 54 12.14 12.18 -1.63
CA THR A 54 10.92 13.00 -1.66
C THR A 54 9.70 12.16 -2.02
N ALA A 55 9.83 11.22 -2.96
CA ALA A 55 8.73 10.30 -3.30
C ALA A 55 8.29 9.46 -2.09
N GLY A 56 9.23 8.87 -1.35
CA GLY A 56 8.92 8.09 -0.15
C GLY A 56 8.21 8.92 0.91
N ALA A 57 8.69 10.13 1.18
CA ALA A 57 8.07 11.03 2.15
C ALA A 57 6.65 11.46 1.74
N ALA A 58 6.42 11.74 0.45
CA ALA A 58 5.09 12.07 -0.05
C ALA A 58 4.11 10.90 0.10
N ILE A 59 4.57 9.66 -0.12
CA ILE A 59 3.75 8.46 0.05
C ILE A 59 3.37 8.25 1.52
N ASP A 60 4.28 8.51 2.47
CA ASP A 60 3.96 8.43 3.90
C ASP A 60 2.85 9.43 4.29
N VAL A 61 2.91 10.67 3.78
CA VAL A 61 1.87 11.69 4.03
C VAL A 61 0.50 11.23 3.53
N GLU A 62 0.43 10.66 2.33
CA GLU A 62 -0.84 10.17 1.77
C GLU A 62 -1.35 8.93 2.52
N ALA A 63 -0.44 8.07 3.00
CA ALA A 63 -0.81 6.93 3.86
C ALA A 63 -1.43 7.42 5.18
N ASP A 64 -0.82 8.41 5.83
CA ASP A 64 -1.34 9.00 7.07
C ASP A 64 -2.71 9.67 6.85
N ALA A 65 -2.88 10.37 5.73
CA ALA A 65 -4.15 11.00 5.36
C ALA A 65 -5.25 9.95 5.12
N LEU A 66 -4.93 8.82 4.49
CA LEU A 66 -5.85 7.71 4.30
C LEU A 66 -6.23 7.05 5.63
N GLU A 67 -5.26 6.83 6.52
CA GLU A 67 -5.48 6.26 7.85
C GLU A 67 -6.44 7.14 8.67
N ALA A 68 -6.21 8.46 8.68
CA ALA A 68 -7.10 9.41 9.35
C ALA A 68 -8.54 9.37 8.79
N ARG A 69 -8.69 9.29 7.46
CA ARG A 69 -10.02 9.17 6.82
C ARG A 69 -10.71 7.85 7.16
N ALA A 70 -9.96 6.74 7.16
CA ALA A 70 -10.50 5.43 7.51
C ALA A 70 -10.99 5.40 8.97
N ILE A 71 -10.23 5.98 9.90
CA ILE A 71 -10.65 6.15 11.29
C ILE A 71 -11.97 6.92 11.36
N GLY A 72 -12.06 8.09 10.70
CA GLY A 72 -13.29 8.89 10.66
C GLY A 72 -14.52 8.09 10.23
N HIS A 73 -14.39 7.25 9.19
CA HIS A 73 -15.47 6.39 8.71
C HIS A 73 -15.86 5.23 9.64
N THR A 74 -15.03 4.89 10.63
CA THR A 74 -15.31 3.81 11.60
C THR A 74 -15.77 4.33 12.96
N THR A 75 -15.42 5.56 13.33
CA THR A 75 -15.81 6.20 14.60
C THR A 75 -17.15 6.95 14.52
N GLU A 76 -17.61 7.32 13.33
CA GLU A 76 -18.86 8.07 13.12
C GLU A 76 -20.09 7.18 12.87
N THR A 77 -19.98 5.86 13.03
CA THR A 77 -21.14 4.96 12.92
C THR A 77 -21.92 5.00 14.25
N PRO A 78 -23.19 5.46 14.28
CA PRO A 78 -24.02 5.49 15.49
C PRO A 78 -24.36 4.10 16.04
#